data_AF-A0A387BI03-F1
#
_entry.id   AF-A0A387BI03-F1
#
_cell.length_a   1.000
_cell.length_b   1.000
_cell.length_c   1.000
_cell.angle_alpha   90.00
_cell.angle_beta   90.00
_cell.angle_gamma   90.00
#
_symmetry.space_group_name_H-M   'P 1'
#
loop_
_entity.id
_entity.type
_entity.pdbx_description
1 polymer ?
#
loop_
_entity_poly.entity_id
_entity_poly.type
_entity_poly.pdbx_seq_one_letter_code
_entity_poly.pdbx_strand_id
1 'polypeptide(L)'
;MRLPLVLRVISAVLLLGVAGIHLFLVFDGVGGSLGVLFVLQTIAAVVLAIAELVTSGPLLALATVLSLLFLIVSLLALVLALTVGIFGITEVWSFTLVPETVIVEAVGIVVLAVSSAVVLRRRRAAIAV
;
A
#
# COMPACT_ATOMS: atom_id res chain seq x y z
N MET A 1 22.05 8.45 -8.71
CA MET A 1 20.58 8.22 -8.77
C MET A 1 19.88 9.39 -8.10
N ARG A 2 18.85 10.02 -8.70
CA ARG A 2 18.14 11.14 -8.05
C ARG A 2 17.26 10.57 -6.91
N LEU A 3 17.39 11.07 -5.68
CA LEU A 3 16.65 10.62 -4.49
C LEU A 3 15.14 10.33 -4.69
N PRO A 4 14.36 11.11 -5.47
CA PRO A 4 12.96 10.81 -5.73
C PRO A 4 12.73 9.53 -6.53
N LEU A 5 13.64 9.20 -7.46
CA LEU A 5 13.51 7.98 -8.24
C LEU A 5 13.70 6.75 -7.36
N VAL A 6 14.66 6.80 -6.43
CA VAL A 6 14.91 5.73 -5.46
C VAL A 6 13.67 5.50 -4.60
N LEU A 7 13.09 6.57 -4.04
CA LEU A 7 11.87 6.47 -3.24
C LEU A 7 10.70 5.89 -4.04
N ARG A 8 10.51 6.31 -5.30
CA ARG A 8 9.45 5.78 -6.17
C ARG A 8 9.61 4.29 -6.45
N VAL A 9 10.84 3.85 -6.75
CA VAL A 9 11.12 2.42 -6.99
C VAL A 9 10.89 1.60 -5.72
N ILE A 10 11.36 2.07 -4.56
CA ILE A 10 11.14 1.36 -3.30
C ILE A 10 9.63 1.31 -2.96
N SER A 11 8.90 2.42 -3.11
CA SER A 11 7.45 2.45 -2.93
C SER A 11 6.74 1.45 -3.85
N ALA A 12 7.09 1.42 -5.13
CA ALA A 12 6.49 0.49 -6.08
C ALA A 12 6.79 -0.98 -5.72
N VAL A 13 8.02 -1.29 -5.31
CA VAL A 13 8.38 -2.65 -4.85
C VAL A 13 7.58 -3.05 -3.61
N LEU A 14 7.41 -2.15 -2.65
CA LEU A 14 6.61 -2.44 -1.44
C LEU A 14 5.13 -2.65 -1.78
N LEU A 15 4.55 -1.82 -2.66
CA LEU A 15 3.18 -2.01 -3.15
C LEU A 15 3.02 -3.34 -3.89
N LEU A 16 4.01 -3.76 -4.70
CA LEU A 16 4.00 -5.08 -5.34
C LEU A 16 4.14 -6.22 -4.32
N GLY A 17 4.90 -6.03 -3.24
CA GLY A 17 4.95 -6.97 -2.12
C GLY A 17 3.58 -7.15 -1.47
N VAL A 18 2.88 -6.04 -1.20
CA VAL A 18 1.50 -6.06 -0.68
C VAL A 18 0.55 -6.77 -1.63
N ALA A 19 0.62 -6.45 -2.94
CA ALA A 19 -0.16 -7.13 -3.96
C ALA A 19 0.11 -8.65 -3.98
N GLY A 20 1.37 -9.05 -3.87
CA GLY A 20 1.77 -10.47 -3.84
C GLY A 20 1.20 -11.21 -2.63
N ILE A 21 1.25 -10.61 -1.44
CA ILE A 21 0.68 -11.19 -0.22
C ILE A 21 -0.84 -11.37 -0.36
N HIS A 22 -1.55 -10.32 -0.78
CA HIS A 22 -3.01 -10.36 -0.91
C HIS A 22 -3.46 -11.35 -2.00
N LEU A 23 -2.74 -11.39 -3.12
CA LEU A 23 -3.01 -12.36 -4.19
C LEU A 23 -2.76 -13.79 -3.71
N PHE A 24 -1.68 -14.01 -2.96
CA PHE A 24 -1.38 -15.32 -2.38
C PHE A 24 -2.53 -15.81 -1.50
N LEU A 25 -3.07 -14.95 -0.62
CA LEU A 25 -4.17 -15.32 0.28
C LEU A 25 -5.45 -15.70 -0.46
N VAL A 26 -5.73 -15.12 -1.63
CA VAL A 26 -6.84 -15.54 -2.50
C VAL A 26 -6.65 -16.99 -2.95
N PHE A 27 -5.42 -17.38 -3.30
CA PHE A 27 -5.11 -18.75 -3.72
C PHE A 27 -4.95 -19.72 -2.55
N ASP A 28 -4.60 -19.24 -1.36
CA ASP A 28 -4.46 -20.03 -0.13
C ASP A 28 -5.82 -20.35 0.54
N GLY A 29 -6.93 -20.04 -0.13
CA GLY A 29 -8.26 -20.53 0.26
C GLY A 29 -9.16 -19.50 0.93
N VAL A 30 -8.78 -18.22 0.94
CA VAL A 30 -9.68 -17.16 1.41
C VAL A 30 -10.81 -16.92 0.40
N GLY A 31 -12.02 -17.33 0.77
CA GLY A 31 -13.22 -17.22 -0.07
C GLY A 31 -14.17 -16.08 0.30
N GLY A 32 -15.35 -16.10 -0.34
CA GLY A 32 -16.46 -15.19 -0.02
C GLY A 32 -16.16 -13.71 -0.30
N SER A 33 -16.78 -12.82 0.48
CA SER A 33 -16.58 -11.37 0.38
C SER A 33 -15.13 -10.96 0.71
N LEU A 34 -14.46 -11.65 1.64
CA LEU A 34 -13.07 -11.37 1.99
C LEU A 34 -12.13 -11.63 0.80
N GLY A 35 -12.31 -12.75 0.10
CA GLY A 35 -11.55 -13.06 -1.11
C GLY A 35 -11.70 -11.99 -2.19
N VAL A 36 -12.91 -11.45 -2.39
CA VAL A 36 -13.14 -10.33 -3.31
C VAL A 36 -12.37 -9.09 -2.88
N LEU A 37 -12.36 -8.75 -1.58
CA LEU A 37 -11.59 -7.62 -1.06
C LEU A 37 -10.09 -7.82 -1.29
N PHE A 38 -9.54 -9.02 -1.12
CA PHE A 38 -8.13 -9.31 -1.43
C PHE A 38 -7.80 -9.19 -2.92
N VAL A 39 -8.70 -9.58 -3.82
CA VAL A 39 -8.53 -9.33 -5.26
C VAL A 39 -8.50 -7.83 -5.54
N LEU A 40 -9.43 -7.06 -4.97
CA LEU A 40 -9.47 -5.60 -5.15
C LEU A 40 -8.21 -4.92 -4.58
N GLN A 41 -7.73 -5.36 -3.42
CA GLN A 41 -6.48 -4.91 -2.80
C GLN A 41 -5.29 -5.17 -3.73
N THR A 42 -5.22 -6.38 -4.30
CA THR A 42 -4.17 -6.75 -5.26
C THR A 42 -4.18 -5.82 -6.47
N ILE A 43 -5.34 -5.62 -7.08
CA ILE A 43 -5.47 -4.76 -8.27
C ILE A 43 -5.09 -3.31 -7.92
N ALA A 44 -5.61 -2.78 -6.81
CA ALA A 44 -5.30 -1.43 -6.36
C ALA A 44 -3.80 -1.23 -6.12
N ALA A 45 -3.16 -2.16 -5.41
CA ALA A 45 -1.72 -2.10 -5.14
C ALA A 45 -0.88 -2.15 -6.43
N VAL A 46 -1.23 -3.01 -7.40
CA VAL A 46 -0.54 -3.06 -8.70
C VAL A 46 -0.73 -1.75 -9.48
N VAL A 47 -1.96 -1.24 -9.56
CA VAL A 47 -2.25 0.01 -10.27
C VAL A 47 -1.49 1.19 -9.64
N LEU A 48 -1.45 1.26 -8.32
CA LEU A 48 -0.72 2.30 -7.58
C LEU A 48 0.80 2.16 -7.76
N ALA A 49 1.34 0.94 -7.79
CA ALA A 49 2.74 0.69 -8.07
C ALA A 49 3.13 1.17 -9.48
N ILE A 50 2.30 0.90 -10.48
CA ILE A 50 2.51 1.39 -11.84
C ILE A 50 2.42 2.92 -11.86
N ALA A 51 1.39 3.50 -11.21
CA ALA A 51 1.19 4.94 -11.14
C ALA A 51 2.41 5.65 -10.53
N GLU A 52 2.99 5.10 -9.45
CA GLU A 52 4.22 5.59 -8.83
C GLU A 52 5.38 5.68 -9.82
N LEU A 53 5.46 4.81 -10.82
CA LEU A 53 6.57 4.79 -11.79
C LEU A 53 6.31 5.63 -13.04
N VAL A 54 5.06 5.67 -13.53
CA VAL A 54 4.75 6.28 -14.84
C VAL A 54 4.26 7.73 -14.75
N THR A 55 3.71 8.15 -13.61
CA THR A 55 3.15 9.50 -13.46
C THR A 55 4.22 10.56 -13.19
N SER A 56 3.86 11.83 -13.37
CA SER A 56 4.72 12.98 -13.07
C SER A 56 3.90 14.18 -12.57
N GLY A 57 4.58 15.18 -12.01
CA GLY A 57 3.94 16.45 -11.60
C GLY A 57 2.81 16.26 -10.59
N PRO A 58 1.62 16.89 -10.80
CA PRO A 58 0.47 16.75 -9.91
C PRO A 58 -0.07 15.33 -9.80
N LEU A 59 -0.01 14.53 -10.88
CA LEU A 59 -0.48 13.15 -10.88
C LEU A 59 0.40 12.25 -10.01
N LEU A 60 1.72 12.49 -10.00
CA LEU A 60 2.61 11.80 -9.07
C LEU A 60 2.27 12.15 -7.61
N ALA A 61 2.03 13.42 -7.30
CA ALA A 61 1.63 13.82 -5.95
C ALA A 61 0.33 13.12 -5.50
N LEU A 62 -0.64 12.99 -6.40
CA LEU A 62 -1.86 12.25 -6.13
C LEU A 62 -1.59 10.75 -5.94
N ALA A 63 -0.83 10.12 -6.84
CA ALA A 63 -0.51 8.70 -6.78
C ALA A 63 0.19 8.32 -5.47
N THR A 64 1.16 9.12 -5.03
CA THR A 64 1.91 8.85 -3.78
C THR A 64 1.06 9.01 -2.54
N VAL A 65 0.17 10.01 -2.51
CA VAL A 65 -0.77 10.20 -1.39
C VAL A 65 -1.82 9.09 -1.37
N LEU A 66 -2.39 8.71 -2.51
CA LEU A 66 -3.35 7.60 -2.59
C LEU A 66 -2.70 6.27 -2.18
N SER A 67 -1.45 6.03 -2.58
CA SER A 67 -0.69 4.85 -2.16
C SER A 67 -0.49 4.81 -0.65
N LEU A 68 -0.16 5.95 -0.04
CA LEU A 68 -0.04 6.06 1.42
C LEU A 68 -1.36 5.75 2.12
N LEU A 69 -2.45 6.38 1.68
CA LEU A 69 -3.77 6.18 2.27
C LEU A 69 -4.25 4.74 2.11
N PHE A 70 -3.97 4.13 0.95
CA PHE A 70 -4.27 2.73 0.67
C PHE A 70 -3.62 1.80 1.70
N LEU A 71 -2.31 1.92 1.96
CA LEU A 71 -1.65 1.07 2.96
C LEU A 71 -2.12 1.34 4.40
N ILE A 72 -2.43 2.60 4.74
CA ILE A 72 -2.98 2.93 6.06
C ILE A 72 -4.32 2.23 6.27
N VAL A 73 -5.21 2.30 5.28
CA VAL A 73 -6.55 1.67 5.36
C VAL A 73 -6.42 0.14 5.37
N SER A 74 -5.51 -0.42 4.57
CA SER A 74 -5.20 -1.85 4.55
C SER A 74 -4.78 -2.34 5.94
N LEU A 75 -3.77 -1.70 6.53
CA LEU A 75 -3.22 -2.11 7.81
C LEU A 75 -4.22 -1.89 8.94
N LEU A 76 -4.99 -0.80 8.88
CA LEU A 76 -6.05 -0.54 9.84
C LEU A 76 -7.13 -1.63 9.78
N ALA A 77 -7.53 -2.08 8.59
CA ALA A 77 -8.49 -3.17 8.44
C ALA A 77 -7.96 -4.47 9.08
N LEU A 78 -6.69 -4.80 8.88
CA LEU A 78 -6.06 -5.95 9.53
C LEU A 78 -6.00 -5.81 11.06
N VAL A 79 -5.64 -4.63 11.57
CA VAL A 79 -5.63 -4.36 13.02
C VAL A 79 -7.03 -4.50 13.61
N LEU A 80 -8.06 -4.02 12.92
CA LEU A 80 -9.45 -4.20 13.34
C LEU A 80 -9.84 -5.69 13.34
N ALA A 81 -9.44 -6.44 12.30
CA ALA A 81 -9.69 -7.88 12.22
C ALA A 81 -9.04 -8.66 13.38
N LEU A 82 -7.82 -8.27 13.78
CA LEU A 82 -7.06 -8.89 14.88
C LEU A 82 -7.56 -8.52 16.29
N THR A 83 -8.35 -7.45 16.43
CA THR A 83 -8.73 -6.90 17.75
C THR A 83 -10.21 -7.05 18.03
N VAL A 84 -11.05 -6.39 17.24
CA VAL A 84 -12.51 -6.35 17.43
C VAL A 84 -13.25 -7.21 16.40
N GLY A 85 -12.53 -7.73 15.41
CA GLY A 85 -13.10 -8.37 14.23
C GLY A 85 -13.71 -7.34 13.27
N ILE A 86 -13.63 -7.61 11.99
CA ILE A 86 -14.29 -6.83 10.94
C ILE A 86 -14.67 -7.78 9.81
N PHE A 87 -15.71 -7.46 9.03
CA PHE A 87 -16.20 -8.31 7.93
C PHE A 87 -16.67 -9.71 8.35
N GLY A 88 -17.08 -9.89 9.60
CA GLY A 88 -17.55 -11.18 10.13
C GLY A 88 -16.42 -12.18 10.43
N ILE A 89 -15.17 -11.72 10.43
CA ILE A 89 -14.00 -12.52 10.81
C ILE A 89 -13.28 -11.87 12.00
N THR A 90 -12.71 -12.72 12.85
CA THR A 90 -11.71 -12.34 13.85
C THR A 90 -10.44 -13.07 13.47
N GLU A 91 -9.42 -12.30 13.09
CA GLU A 91 -8.14 -12.82 12.62
C GLU A 91 -7.24 -13.17 13.81
N VAL A 92 -6.25 -14.05 13.59
CA VAL A 92 -5.25 -14.38 14.62
C VAL A 92 -3.83 -14.11 14.10
N TRP A 93 -2.94 -13.72 15.01
CA TRP A 93 -1.55 -13.37 14.65
C TRP A 93 -0.79 -14.51 13.96
N SER A 94 -1.12 -15.76 14.28
CA SER A 94 -0.50 -16.96 13.69
C SER A 94 -1.09 -17.36 12.35
N PHE A 95 -2.09 -16.64 11.84
CA PHE A 95 -2.66 -16.91 10.52
C PHE A 95 -1.64 -16.60 9.42
N THR A 96 -1.74 -17.32 8.31
CA THR A 96 -0.82 -17.27 7.19
C THR A 96 -0.55 -15.82 6.77
N LEU A 97 0.74 -15.43 6.80
CA LEU A 97 1.25 -14.13 6.35
C LEU A 97 0.76 -12.89 7.13
N VAL A 98 0.07 -13.04 8.27
CA VAL A 98 -0.34 -11.88 9.08
C VAL A 98 0.86 -11.07 9.59
N PRO A 99 1.88 -11.67 10.22
CA PRO A 99 3.06 -10.92 10.69
C PRO A 99 3.79 -10.23 9.53
N GLU A 100 3.93 -10.93 8.40
CA GLU A 100 4.55 -10.42 7.18
C GLU A 100 3.78 -9.22 6.62
N THR A 101 2.45 -9.30 6.58
CA THR A 101 1.59 -8.19 6.13
C THR A 101 1.80 -6.96 7.01
N VAL A 102 1.79 -7.13 8.33
CA VAL A 102 1.99 -6.02 9.27
C VAL A 102 3.36 -5.36 9.05
N ILE A 103 4.43 -6.16 8.90
CA ILE A 103 5.78 -5.63 8.68
C ILE A 103 5.87 -4.91 7.33
N VAL A 104 5.43 -5.54 6.24
CA VAL A 104 5.53 -5.00 4.88
C VAL A 104 4.71 -3.72 4.74
N GLU A 105 3.47 -3.71 5.24
CA GLU A 105 2.61 -2.53 5.17
C GLU A 105 3.10 -1.40 6.06
N ALA A 106 3.59 -1.68 7.28
CA ALA A 106 4.16 -0.66 8.15
C ALA A 106 5.40 0.01 7.52
N VAL A 107 6.30 -0.78 6.94
CA VAL A 107 7.47 -0.26 6.19
C VAL A 107 7.01 0.55 4.98
N GLY A 108 6.02 0.03 4.24
CA GLY A 108 5.37 0.72 3.12
C GLY A 108 4.84 2.10 3.50
N ILE A 109 4.10 2.20 4.61
CA ILE A 109 3.55 3.46 5.14
C ILE A 109 4.66 4.47 5.42
N VAL A 110 5.74 4.06 6.09
CA VAL A 110 6.87 4.95 6.41
C VAL A 110 7.52 5.47 5.13
N VAL A 111 7.82 4.59 4.17
CA VAL A 111 8.44 4.98 2.89
C VAL A 111 7.53 5.91 2.08
N LEU A 112 6.24 5.60 1.98
CA LEU A 112 5.26 6.41 1.24
C LEU A 112 4.96 7.73 1.93
N ALA A 113 5.05 7.82 3.26
CA ALA A 113 4.94 9.08 4.00
C ALA A 113 6.12 10.00 3.65
N VAL A 114 7.34 9.47 3.64
CA VAL A 114 8.55 10.20 3.23
C VAL A 114 8.46 10.60 1.75
N SER A 115 8.08 9.68 0.86
CA SER A 115 7.90 9.94 -0.57
C SER A 115 6.87 11.04 -0.80
N SER A 116 5.70 10.95 -0.15
CA SER A 116 4.63 11.95 -0.22
C SER A 116 5.13 13.33 0.21
N ALA A 117 5.83 13.40 1.35
CA ALA A 117 6.39 14.67 1.85
C ALA A 117 7.39 15.29 0.87
N VAL A 118 8.28 14.47 0.28
CA VAL A 118 9.28 14.94 -0.70
C VAL A 118 8.61 15.45 -1.98
N VAL A 119 7.66 14.69 -2.54
CA VAL A 119 6.95 15.06 -3.78
C VAL A 119 6.13 16.34 -3.58
N LEU A 120 5.40 16.46 -2.48
CA LEU A 120 4.58 17.65 -2.19
C LEU A 120 5.43 18.90 -1.96
N ARG A 121 6.57 18.78 -1.26
CA ARG A 121 7.50 19.91 -1.07
C ARG A 121 8.06 20.42 -2.39
N ARG A 122 8.48 19.53 -3.28
CA ARG A 122 9.01 19.89 -4.61
C ARG A 122 7.96 20.58 -5.46
N ARG A 123 6.71 20.10 -5.42
CA ARG A 123 5.60 20.73 -6.14
C ARG A 123 5.34 22.15 -5.62
N ARG A 124 5.31 22.37 -4.31
CA ARG A 124 5.14 23.72 -3.72
C ARG A 124 6.25 24.67 -4.17
N ALA A 125 7.50 24.22 -4.16
CA ALA A 125 8.62 25.02 -4.63
C ALA A 125 8.50 25.39 -6.13
N ALA A 126 7.97 24.48 -6.97
CA ALA A 126 7.78 24.72 -8.39
C ALA A 126 6.60 25.68 -8.72
N ILE A 127 5.65 25.86 -7.81
CA ILE A 127 4.52 26.80 -7.98
C ILE A 127 4.88 28.21 -7.46
N ALA A 128 5.88 28.31 -6.57
CA ALA A 128 6.29 29.57 -5.95
C ALA A 128 7.35 30.36 -6.75
N VAL A 129 7.73 29.88 -7.94
CA VAL A 129 8.69 30.48 -8.87
C VAL A 129 7.93 30.89 -10.12
#